data_AF-A0A7W6HDF9-F1
#
_entry.id   AF-A0A7W6HDF9-F1
#
_cell.length_a   1.000
_cell.length_b   1.000
_cell.length_c   1.000
_cell.angle_alpha   90.00
_cell.angle_beta   90.00
_cell.angle_gamma   90.00
#
_symmetry.space_group_name_H-M   'P 1'
#
loop_
_entity.id
_entity.type
_entity.pdbx_description
1 polymer ?
#
loop_
_entity_poly.entity_id
_entity_poly.type
_entity_poly.pdbx_seq_one_letter_code
_entity_poly.pdbx_strand_id
1 'polypeptide(L)'
;MSDAAHERDNDEQPECPSEGLACHARAHHGCARTDPIECEAHVKWFAPYIVGAPPAPIGTTLTNVWFWLAFVLVLFFFVATRAVERAPVGERVLTGMDKLSDSLWRRLDDFVRVVIAAFFVAIFAVGGVYLTPDLKTPNEWVSWLQLLIAAGIFSRRTMPFSAAGIILLWVLALTDYDIFHLLDYLALGVAVAAYLVLEASRKPEWRKHRFEVLRWGVAIALMWSSLEKFAYPDWFYPLVEEKPFLTFGLPRDVFVPMAGVAEFTMGFGLLWTPLVRRLSAITLFVIFNAAVYPFGRIDLVGHALIMAIIVAIAADHTREVHFLPAFKRRLTGVPAGLAAALVIFVTSYWGIHLAIYGAGGSVGTQAEEMTTHSFSPEHPHGPRADGGIGAPPEGPPGVRGAVHSGPTAPAASASRDVSAAYEETMAKMHPPMTEGMAHPDPDVAFVLGMIPHHQGAIDMAGVQLRYGTDPANRQLAAEIIEHQKMEIARMRAWPMQHGVAAPE
;
A
#
# COMPACT_ATOMS: atom_id res chain seq x y z
N MET A 1 -27.68 25.08 -81.27
CA MET A 1 -28.58 25.70 -80.28
C MET A 1 -29.42 24.55 -79.72
N SER A 2 -29.24 24.11 -78.47
CA SER A 2 -29.38 24.86 -77.19
C SER A 2 -30.85 24.85 -76.72
N ASP A 3 -31.23 24.55 -75.47
CA ASP A 3 -30.56 23.96 -74.27
C ASP A 3 -31.67 23.61 -73.23
N ALA A 4 -31.48 22.93 -72.09
CA ALA A 4 -30.60 21.82 -71.66
C ALA A 4 -30.96 21.42 -70.21
N ALA A 5 -30.80 20.13 -69.83
CA ALA A 5 -31.11 19.54 -68.50
C ALA A 5 -32.59 19.61 -68.04
N HIS A 6 -33.14 18.69 -67.23
CA HIS A 6 -32.57 17.48 -66.61
C HIS A 6 -33.33 16.21 -67.05
N GLU A 7 -32.60 15.10 -67.14
CA GLU A 7 -33.11 13.71 -67.21
C GLU A 7 -32.46 12.96 -66.01
N ARG A 8 -33.11 12.10 -65.21
CA ARG A 8 -33.64 10.73 -65.48
C ARG A 8 -32.57 9.76 -66.03
N ASP A 9 -32.51 8.48 -65.67
CA ASP A 9 -33.34 7.69 -64.73
C ASP A 9 -32.62 6.37 -64.32
N ASN A 10 -33.24 5.59 -63.42
CA ASN A 10 -33.18 4.12 -63.29
C ASN A 10 -31.92 3.34 -62.85
N ASP A 11 -32.26 2.14 -62.35
CA ASP A 11 -31.45 0.96 -62.02
C ASP A 11 -30.48 0.46 -63.11
N GLU A 12 -29.44 -0.27 -62.68
CA GLU A 12 -29.22 -1.67 -63.14
C GLU A 12 -28.32 -2.48 -62.16
N GLN A 13 -28.51 -3.80 -62.12
CA GLN A 13 -27.64 -4.76 -61.42
C GLN A 13 -26.52 -5.28 -62.34
N PRO A 14 -25.52 -5.99 -61.80
CA PRO A 14 -25.35 -7.39 -62.23
C PRO A 14 -25.05 -8.39 -61.09
N GLU A 15 -25.11 -9.68 -61.41
CA GLU A 15 -25.13 -10.80 -60.45
C GLU A 15 -23.76 -11.50 -60.19
N CYS A 16 -23.75 -12.26 -59.09
CA CYS A 16 -23.03 -13.51 -58.72
C CYS A 16 -22.09 -14.25 -59.73
N PRO A 17 -21.10 -15.06 -59.27
CA PRO A 17 -21.41 -16.27 -58.48
C PRO A 17 -20.40 -16.80 -57.41
N SER A 18 -20.88 -17.81 -56.68
CA SER A 18 -20.22 -18.89 -55.87
C SER A 18 -18.69 -19.06 -55.97
N GLU A 19 -17.94 -19.42 -54.92
CA GLU A 19 -18.08 -20.55 -53.98
C GLU A 19 -17.48 -20.25 -52.58
N GLY A 20 -17.56 -21.18 -51.62
CA GLY A 20 -17.29 -20.90 -50.19
C GLY A 20 -16.05 -21.55 -49.58
N LEU A 21 -15.64 -21.03 -48.42
CA LEU A 21 -14.93 -21.79 -47.38
C LEU A 21 -15.30 -21.23 -45.99
N ALA A 22 -15.25 -22.07 -44.95
CA ALA A 22 -15.73 -21.71 -43.61
C ALA A 22 -14.60 -21.30 -42.65
N CYS A 23 -14.91 -20.41 -41.70
CA CYS A 23 -14.32 -20.49 -40.36
C CYS A 23 -15.23 -19.90 -39.27
N HIS A 24 -14.91 -20.21 -38.02
CA HIS A 24 -15.62 -19.83 -36.79
C HIS A 24 -15.31 -18.35 -36.40
N ALA A 25 -16.04 -17.69 -35.48
CA ALA A 25 -16.76 -18.22 -34.31
C ALA A 25 -18.10 -17.50 -33.97
N ARG A 26 -18.68 -17.88 -32.82
CA ARG A 26 -20.08 -17.63 -32.44
C ARG A 26 -20.32 -16.34 -31.65
N ALA A 27 -21.56 -15.86 -31.76
CA ALA A 27 -22.12 -14.71 -31.07
C ALA A 27 -22.25 -14.86 -29.54
N HIS A 28 -22.51 -13.70 -28.91
CA HIS A 28 -22.94 -13.49 -27.53
C HIS A 28 -24.11 -14.40 -27.09
N HIS A 29 -24.24 -14.63 -25.78
CA HIS A 29 -25.25 -13.95 -24.93
C HIS A 29 -25.14 -14.45 -23.47
N GLY A 30 -25.40 -13.55 -22.51
CA GLY A 30 -25.42 -13.87 -21.08
C GLY A 30 -25.46 -12.60 -20.23
N CYS A 31 -26.64 -12.22 -19.75
CA CYS A 31 -26.84 -11.00 -18.96
C CYS A 31 -27.15 -11.34 -17.50
N ALA A 32 -26.48 -10.68 -16.56
CA ALA A 32 -26.88 -10.60 -15.16
C ALA A 32 -26.29 -9.33 -14.51
N ARG A 33 -27.11 -8.58 -13.78
CA ARG A 33 -26.63 -7.59 -12.79
C ARG A 33 -26.40 -8.29 -11.46
N THR A 34 -25.33 -7.92 -10.76
CA THR A 34 -25.26 -7.95 -9.29
C THR A 34 -24.30 -6.86 -8.84
N ASP A 35 -24.78 -5.90 -8.07
CA ASP A 35 -23.96 -4.85 -7.46
C ASP A 35 -23.24 -5.39 -6.19
N PRO A 36 -21.94 -5.09 -6.02
CA PRO A 36 -21.29 -4.97 -4.71
C PRO A 36 -20.76 -3.54 -4.55
N ILE A 37 -21.30 -2.70 -3.66
CA ILE A 37 -21.10 -2.75 -2.20
C ILE A 37 -19.61 -2.64 -1.82
N GLU A 38 -19.20 -1.39 -1.56
CA GLU A 38 -18.43 -0.87 -0.39
C GLU A 38 -17.11 -1.53 0.12
N CYS A 39 -16.40 -0.70 0.89
CA CYS A 39 -15.32 -0.95 1.86
C CYS A 39 -13.85 -0.78 1.40
N GLU A 40 -13.09 -0.05 2.24
CA GLU A 40 -11.78 0.55 1.99
C GLU A 40 -10.60 -0.24 2.65
N ALA A 41 -9.35 0.24 2.47
CA ALA A 41 -8.14 -0.02 3.30
C ALA A 41 -7.55 -1.47 3.40
N HIS A 42 -6.52 -1.86 4.20
CA HIS A 42 -5.67 -1.31 5.31
C HIS A 42 -4.27 -2.05 5.27
N VAL A 43 -3.11 -1.69 5.86
CA VAL A 43 -2.70 -0.70 6.92
C VAL A 43 -1.51 0.24 6.58
N LYS A 44 -0.51 -0.16 5.78
CA LYS A 44 0.74 0.63 5.54
C LYS A 44 0.55 1.68 4.43
N TRP A 45 -0.69 1.93 4.03
CA TRP A 45 -1.07 2.29 2.66
C TRP A 45 -2.11 3.43 2.58
N PHE A 46 -2.18 4.31 3.58
CA PHE A 46 -3.27 5.29 3.79
C PHE A 46 -2.85 6.74 3.77
N ALA A 47 -1.55 6.99 3.73
CA ALA A 47 -0.97 8.28 3.46
C ALA A 47 0.04 8.12 2.32
N PRO A 48 0.25 9.16 1.49
CA PRO A 48 1.46 9.29 0.70
C PRO A 48 2.68 9.08 1.60
N TYR A 49 3.55 8.13 1.27
CA TYR A 49 4.80 7.91 1.98
C TYR A 49 6.00 8.01 1.04
N ILE A 50 7.16 8.31 1.62
CA ILE A 50 8.43 8.46 0.92
C ILE A 50 9.47 7.66 1.70
N VAL A 51 9.93 6.53 1.15
CA VAL A 51 10.78 5.56 1.87
C VAL A 51 12.10 6.18 2.36
N GLY A 52 12.69 7.07 1.55
CA GLY A 52 13.92 7.78 1.90
C GLY A 52 13.73 9.06 2.70
N ALA A 53 12.53 9.38 3.20
CA ALA A 53 12.32 10.55 4.06
C ALA A 53 12.98 10.34 5.43
N PRO A 54 13.64 11.36 6.01
CA PRO A 54 14.34 11.21 7.28
C PRO A 54 13.36 10.82 8.41
N PRO A 55 13.59 9.70 9.13
CA PRO A 55 12.74 9.29 10.23
C PRO A 55 12.85 10.29 11.38
N ALA A 56 11.73 10.50 12.09
CA ALA A 56 11.68 11.34 13.28
C ALA A 56 12.80 10.96 14.27
N PRO A 57 13.44 11.94 14.93
CA PRO A 57 14.49 11.65 15.90
C PRO A 57 13.96 10.72 16.99
N ILE A 58 14.67 9.61 17.26
CA ILE A 58 14.28 8.64 18.30
C ILE A 58 14.08 9.30 19.69
N GLY A 59 14.76 10.43 19.94
CA GLY A 59 14.54 11.27 21.11
C GLY A 59 13.08 11.71 21.30
N THR A 60 12.34 12.02 20.23
CA THR A 60 10.91 12.38 20.27
C THR A 60 10.04 11.23 20.79
N THR A 61 10.35 9.99 20.40
CA THR A 61 9.66 8.81 20.93
C THR A 61 10.07 8.52 22.38
N LEU A 62 11.36 8.67 22.71
CA LEU A 62 11.88 8.41 24.06
C LEU A 62 11.51 9.49 25.10
N THR A 63 11.11 10.69 24.70
CA THR A 63 10.54 11.71 25.59
C THR A 63 9.02 11.65 25.68
N ASN A 64 8.34 10.89 24.83
CA ASN A 64 6.88 10.75 24.86
C ASN A 64 6.43 9.93 26.09
N VAL A 65 5.58 10.53 26.93
CA VAL A 65 5.06 9.90 28.15
C VAL A 65 4.15 8.70 27.84
N TRP A 66 3.41 8.72 26.73
CA TRP A 66 2.47 7.66 26.35
C TRP A 66 3.19 6.40 25.85
N PHE A 67 4.33 6.57 25.18
CA PHE A 67 5.25 5.47 24.83
C PHE A 67 5.66 4.70 26.10
N TRP A 68 6.16 5.40 27.13
CA TRP A 68 6.56 4.78 28.39
C TRP A 68 5.39 4.22 29.19
N LEU A 69 4.22 4.87 29.18
CA LEU A 69 3.01 4.39 29.84
C LEU A 69 2.54 3.05 29.24
N ALA A 70 2.48 2.93 27.91
CA ALA A 70 2.21 1.66 27.25
C ALA A 70 3.30 0.61 27.55
N PHE A 71 4.57 1.00 27.57
CA PHE A 71 5.68 0.07 27.83
C PHE A 71 5.60 -0.51 29.26
N VAL A 72 5.28 0.33 30.25
CA VAL A 72 5.03 -0.10 31.64
C VAL A 72 3.80 -1.00 31.73
N LEU A 73 2.71 -0.67 31.02
CA LEU A 73 1.48 -1.47 31.01
C LEU A 73 1.72 -2.88 30.43
N VAL A 74 2.40 -2.99 29.29
CA VAL A 74 2.70 -4.30 28.70
C VAL A 74 3.75 -5.06 29.53
N LEU A 75 4.76 -4.37 30.07
CA LEU A 75 5.72 -4.99 30.98
C LEU A 75 5.03 -5.60 32.21
N PHE A 76 4.04 -4.91 32.79
CA PHE A 76 3.19 -5.45 33.87
C PHE A 76 2.47 -6.72 33.41
N PHE A 77 1.78 -6.71 32.27
CA PHE A 77 1.08 -7.89 31.75
C PHE A 77 2.03 -9.07 31.46
N PHE A 78 3.23 -8.82 30.92
CA PHE A 78 4.19 -9.88 30.62
C PHE A 78 4.83 -10.46 31.90
N VAL A 79 5.13 -9.62 32.89
CA VAL A 79 5.61 -10.06 34.22
C VAL A 79 4.52 -10.84 34.97
N ALA A 80 3.27 -10.36 34.95
CA ALA A 80 2.13 -11.05 35.55
C ALA A 80 1.89 -12.41 34.87
N THR A 81 1.86 -12.46 33.53
CA THR A 81 1.73 -13.70 32.75
C THR A 81 2.88 -14.67 33.06
N ARG A 82 4.12 -14.19 33.16
CA ARG A 82 5.28 -15.01 33.52
C ARG A 82 5.20 -15.52 34.96
N ALA A 83 4.59 -14.77 35.89
CA ALA A 83 4.32 -15.24 37.25
C ALA A 83 3.21 -16.31 37.29
N VAL A 84 2.13 -16.14 36.53
CA VAL A 84 1.06 -17.14 36.35
C VAL A 84 1.62 -18.44 35.74
N GLU A 85 2.44 -18.34 34.69
CA GLU A 85 3.07 -19.51 34.04
C GLU A 85 4.03 -20.27 34.98
N ARG A 86 4.61 -19.59 35.98
CA ARG A 86 5.48 -20.20 37.01
C ARG A 86 4.70 -20.85 38.15
N ALA A 87 3.44 -20.52 38.33
CA ALA A 87 2.60 -21.05 39.42
C ALA A 87 1.88 -22.35 39.01
N PRO A 88 1.40 -23.18 39.96
CA PRO A 88 0.62 -24.40 39.65
C PRO A 88 -0.74 -24.17 38.96
N VAL A 89 -1.09 -22.93 38.62
CA VAL A 89 -2.21 -22.58 37.74
C VAL A 89 -1.76 -22.46 36.27
N GLY A 90 -0.51 -22.09 36.00
CA GLY A 90 0.04 -21.92 34.65
C GLY A 90 -0.07 -23.19 33.80
N GLU A 91 0.33 -24.35 34.33
CA GLU A 91 0.21 -25.61 33.59
C GLU A 91 -1.26 -26.05 33.39
N ARG A 92 -2.17 -25.69 34.31
CA ARG A 92 -3.61 -25.93 34.14
C ARG A 92 -4.21 -25.05 33.03
N VAL A 93 -3.81 -23.79 32.96
CA VAL A 93 -4.18 -22.87 31.86
C VAL A 93 -3.62 -23.41 30.53
N LEU A 94 -2.33 -23.72 30.46
CA LEU A 94 -1.69 -24.25 29.26
C LEU A 94 -2.29 -25.59 28.80
N THR A 95 -2.59 -26.52 29.72
CA THR A 95 -3.31 -27.77 29.41
C THR A 95 -4.73 -27.51 28.92
N GLY A 96 -5.42 -26.49 29.43
CA GLY A 96 -6.73 -26.06 28.93
C GLY A 96 -6.66 -25.51 27.50
N MET A 97 -5.65 -24.67 27.23
CA MET A 97 -5.38 -24.12 25.89
C MET A 97 -4.98 -25.21 24.90
N ASP A 98 -4.22 -26.23 25.31
CA ASP A 98 -3.91 -27.40 24.46
C ASP A 98 -5.18 -28.17 24.08
N LYS A 99 -6.07 -28.45 25.05
CA LYS A 99 -7.34 -29.14 24.76
C LYS A 99 -8.22 -28.39 23.77
N LEU A 100 -8.17 -27.05 23.80
CA LEU A 100 -8.88 -26.20 22.84
C LEU A 100 -8.23 -26.24 21.44
N SER A 101 -6.91 -26.31 21.34
CA SER A 101 -6.18 -26.32 20.07
C SER A 101 -5.87 -27.70 19.48
N ASP A 102 -6.06 -28.79 20.22
CA ASP A 102 -5.61 -30.15 19.86
C ASP A 102 -6.01 -30.62 18.45
N SER A 103 -7.25 -30.35 18.02
CA SER A 103 -7.73 -30.70 16.67
C SER A 103 -6.92 -30.00 15.56
N LEU A 104 -6.57 -28.72 15.77
CA LEU A 104 -5.76 -27.91 14.87
C LEU A 104 -4.28 -28.28 14.98
N TRP A 105 -3.75 -28.49 16.18
CA TRP A 105 -2.37 -28.91 16.44
C TRP A 105 -2.01 -30.20 15.69
N ARG A 106 -2.89 -31.21 15.72
CA ARG A 106 -2.70 -32.48 14.99
C ARG A 106 -2.64 -32.32 13.46
N ARG A 107 -3.13 -31.20 12.93
CA ARG A 107 -3.16 -30.86 11.50
C ARG A 107 -2.37 -29.59 11.18
N LEU A 108 -1.48 -29.14 12.07
CA LEU A 108 -0.87 -27.80 11.96
C LEU A 108 -0.04 -27.62 10.68
N ASP A 109 0.67 -28.68 10.27
CA ASP A 109 1.41 -28.72 9.01
C ASP A 109 0.50 -28.71 7.77
N ASP A 110 -0.71 -29.23 7.87
CA ASP A 110 -1.68 -29.19 6.77
C ASP A 110 -2.32 -27.80 6.70
N PHE A 111 -2.77 -27.26 7.85
CA PHE A 111 -3.34 -25.93 7.97
C PHE A 111 -2.40 -24.84 7.42
N VAL A 112 -1.16 -24.79 7.89
CA VAL A 112 -0.19 -23.78 7.44
C VAL A 112 0.08 -23.92 5.93
N ARG A 113 0.26 -25.14 5.41
CA ARG A 113 0.47 -25.36 3.97
C ARG A 113 -0.75 -24.99 3.12
N VAL A 114 -1.95 -25.32 3.57
CA VAL A 114 -3.21 -24.92 2.91
C VAL A 114 -3.34 -23.41 2.88
N VAL A 115 -3.05 -22.68 3.96
CA VAL A 115 -3.17 -21.21 3.95
C VAL A 115 -2.06 -20.55 3.11
N ILE A 116 -0.81 -21.03 3.14
CA ILE A 116 0.22 -20.48 2.23
C ILE A 116 -0.22 -20.69 0.76
N ALA A 117 -0.74 -21.85 0.39
CA ALA A 117 -1.24 -22.09 -0.96
C ALA A 117 -2.48 -21.21 -1.29
N ALA A 118 -3.42 -21.05 -0.36
CA ALA A 118 -4.58 -20.18 -0.53
C ALA A 118 -4.20 -18.70 -0.67
N PHE A 119 -3.18 -18.23 0.07
CA PHE A 119 -2.61 -16.91 -0.05
C PHE A 119 -2.01 -16.67 -1.44
N PHE A 120 -1.22 -17.61 -1.96
CA PHE A 120 -0.67 -17.51 -3.33
C PHE A 120 -1.76 -17.56 -4.42
N VAL A 121 -2.87 -18.29 -4.20
CA VAL A 121 -4.05 -18.22 -5.09
C VAL A 121 -4.81 -16.90 -4.95
N ALA A 122 -4.85 -16.30 -3.76
CA ALA A 122 -5.51 -15.02 -3.53
C ALA A 122 -4.76 -13.84 -4.18
N ILE A 123 -3.43 -13.76 -4.04
CA ILE A 123 -2.65 -12.71 -4.72
C ILE A 123 -2.60 -12.91 -6.24
N PHE A 124 -2.65 -14.17 -6.73
CA PHE A 124 -2.90 -14.43 -8.16
C PHE A 124 -4.24 -13.86 -8.63
N ALA A 125 -5.30 -13.98 -7.82
CA ALA A 125 -6.63 -13.47 -8.13
C ALA A 125 -6.76 -11.93 -7.98
N VAL A 126 -5.86 -11.29 -7.23
CA VAL A 126 -5.67 -9.83 -7.25
C VAL A 126 -4.94 -9.40 -8.54
N GLY A 127 -3.90 -10.14 -8.92
CA GLY A 127 -3.11 -9.91 -10.14
C GLY A 127 -2.17 -8.70 -10.04
N GLY A 128 -1.16 -8.67 -10.92
CA GLY A 128 -0.23 -7.54 -11.04
C GLY A 128 0.58 -7.23 -9.76
N VAL A 129 0.92 -8.26 -8.98
CA VAL A 129 1.59 -8.14 -7.67
C VAL A 129 2.66 -9.22 -7.46
N TYR A 130 3.69 -8.95 -6.65
CA TYR A 130 4.76 -9.89 -6.30
C TYR A 130 4.42 -10.82 -5.13
N LEU A 131 4.20 -10.24 -3.94
CA LEU A 131 4.08 -10.99 -2.67
C LEU A 131 2.92 -10.53 -1.79
N THR A 132 2.55 -9.24 -1.82
CA THR A 132 1.37 -8.67 -1.15
C THR A 132 0.58 -7.83 -2.17
N PRO A 133 -0.68 -7.44 -1.88
CA PRO A 133 -1.50 -6.63 -2.81
C PRO A 133 -0.87 -5.31 -3.31
N ASP A 134 0.20 -4.86 -2.65
CA ASP A 134 0.74 -3.50 -2.68
C ASP A 134 2.09 -3.44 -3.40
N LEU A 135 2.84 -4.55 -3.39
CA LEU A 135 4.06 -4.76 -4.17
C LEU A 135 3.67 -5.08 -5.62
N LYS A 136 3.27 -4.04 -6.38
CA LYS A 136 2.81 -4.11 -7.76
C LYS A 136 3.90 -4.61 -8.71
N THR A 137 3.50 -5.15 -9.86
CA THR A 137 4.39 -5.43 -10.99
C THR A 137 3.64 -5.39 -12.32
N PRO A 138 4.25 -4.88 -13.41
CA PRO A 138 3.70 -4.99 -14.77
C PRO A 138 3.83 -6.42 -15.34
N ASN A 139 4.54 -7.31 -14.66
CA ASN A 139 4.91 -8.64 -15.17
C ASN A 139 3.81 -9.70 -14.93
N GLU A 140 2.89 -9.90 -15.88
CA GLU A 140 1.82 -10.92 -15.78
C GLU A 140 2.33 -12.35 -15.47
N TRP A 141 3.55 -12.69 -15.87
CA TRP A 141 4.15 -14.01 -15.62
C TRP A 141 4.41 -14.29 -14.13
N VAL A 142 4.50 -13.24 -13.30
CA VAL A 142 4.65 -13.33 -11.84
C VAL A 142 3.42 -14.01 -11.22
N SER A 143 2.21 -13.69 -11.71
CA SER A 143 0.97 -14.33 -11.31
C SER A 143 1.01 -15.86 -11.57
N TRP A 144 1.54 -16.29 -12.71
CA TRP A 144 1.70 -17.70 -13.03
C TRP A 144 2.73 -18.41 -12.14
N LEU A 145 3.80 -17.72 -11.72
CA LEU A 145 4.74 -18.24 -10.72
C LEU A 145 4.06 -18.46 -9.35
N GLN A 146 3.15 -17.57 -8.93
CA GLN A 146 2.38 -17.74 -7.68
C GLN A 146 1.52 -19.00 -7.70
N LEU A 147 0.84 -19.32 -8.82
CA LEU A 147 0.10 -20.58 -8.96
C LEU A 147 1.02 -21.81 -8.91
N LEU A 148 2.21 -21.75 -9.52
CA LEU A 148 3.20 -22.82 -9.44
C LEU A 148 3.72 -23.04 -8.00
N ILE A 149 3.93 -21.96 -7.25
CA ILE A 149 4.26 -22.00 -5.81
C ILE A 149 3.12 -22.69 -5.04
N ALA A 150 1.87 -22.26 -5.24
CA ALA A 150 0.68 -22.79 -4.58
C ALA A 150 0.50 -24.30 -4.82
N ALA A 151 0.60 -24.75 -6.07
CA ALA A 151 0.52 -26.17 -6.42
C ALA A 151 1.68 -26.99 -5.84
N GLY A 152 2.90 -26.43 -5.83
CA GLY A 152 4.11 -27.11 -5.34
C GLY A 152 4.15 -27.36 -3.83
N ILE A 153 3.36 -26.66 -3.02
CA ILE A 153 3.39 -26.76 -1.55
C ILE A 153 2.91 -28.13 -1.02
N PHE A 154 2.09 -28.87 -1.76
CA PHE A 154 1.47 -30.09 -1.23
C PHE A 154 2.37 -31.34 -1.28
N SER A 155 3.45 -31.34 -2.06
CA SER A 155 4.37 -32.48 -2.19
C SER A 155 5.76 -32.21 -1.60
N ARG A 156 6.29 -33.20 -0.85
CA ARG A 156 7.65 -33.16 -0.26
C ARG A 156 8.78 -33.00 -1.27
N ARG A 157 8.54 -33.27 -2.57
CA ARG A 157 9.54 -33.07 -3.63
C ARG A 157 9.49 -31.65 -4.22
N THR A 158 8.33 -31.00 -4.19
CA THR A 158 8.10 -29.69 -4.82
C THR A 158 8.16 -28.52 -3.83
N MET A 159 7.91 -28.73 -2.53
CA MET A 159 8.02 -27.70 -1.49
C MET A 159 9.34 -26.89 -1.52
N PRO A 160 10.54 -27.48 -1.76
CA PRO A 160 11.77 -26.69 -1.89
C PRO A 160 11.81 -25.78 -3.13
N PHE A 161 11.10 -26.13 -4.20
CA PHE A 161 10.96 -25.29 -5.39
C PHE A 161 9.93 -24.18 -5.17
N SER A 162 8.83 -24.45 -4.47
CA SER A 162 7.92 -23.40 -3.96
C SER A 162 8.67 -22.41 -3.07
N ALA A 163 9.52 -22.90 -2.16
CA ALA A 163 10.37 -22.05 -1.33
C ALA A 163 11.32 -21.17 -2.14
N ALA A 164 12.01 -21.74 -3.14
CA ALA A 164 12.85 -20.98 -4.06
C ALA A 164 12.05 -19.94 -4.86
N GLY A 165 10.81 -20.25 -5.26
CA GLY A 165 9.88 -19.32 -5.89
C GLY A 165 9.52 -18.12 -5.01
N ILE A 166 9.28 -18.34 -3.71
CA ILE A 166 9.01 -17.25 -2.75
C ILE A 166 10.22 -16.31 -2.63
N ILE A 167 11.44 -16.86 -2.56
CA ILE A 167 12.67 -16.05 -2.55
C ILE A 167 12.87 -15.33 -3.89
N LEU A 168 12.55 -15.97 -5.02
CA LEU A 168 12.63 -15.34 -6.34
C LEU A 168 11.65 -14.17 -6.47
N LEU A 169 10.41 -14.30 -6.00
CA LEU A 169 9.45 -13.20 -5.96
C LEU A 169 9.96 -11.99 -5.16
N TRP A 170 10.65 -12.23 -4.03
CA TRP A 170 11.27 -11.15 -3.25
C TRP A 170 12.48 -10.52 -3.97
N VAL A 171 13.33 -11.34 -4.60
CA VAL A 171 14.48 -10.85 -5.38
C VAL A 171 14.05 -10.07 -6.63
N LEU A 172 12.89 -10.39 -7.20
CA LEU A 172 12.28 -9.62 -8.29
C LEU A 172 11.71 -8.29 -7.78
N ALA A 173 11.05 -8.28 -6.62
CA ALA A 173 10.54 -7.03 -6.04
C ALA A 173 11.65 -5.98 -5.81
N LEU A 174 12.90 -6.40 -5.58
CA LEU A 174 14.07 -5.50 -5.48
C LEU A 174 14.42 -4.74 -6.79
N THR A 175 13.84 -5.06 -7.95
CA THR A 175 14.03 -4.25 -9.16
C THR A 175 13.15 -3.00 -9.16
N ASP A 176 12.01 -3.07 -8.46
CA ASP A 176 10.92 -2.09 -8.54
C ASP A 176 10.73 -1.36 -7.19
N TYR A 177 11.22 -1.93 -6.08
CA TYR A 177 11.08 -1.42 -4.71
C TYR A 177 12.40 -1.37 -3.95
N ASP A 178 12.52 -0.35 -3.11
CA ASP A 178 13.68 -0.12 -2.26
C ASP A 178 13.92 -1.27 -1.26
N ILE A 179 15.19 -1.64 -1.05
CA ILE A 179 15.56 -2.72 -0.12
C ILE A 179 15.06 -2.45 1.31
N PHE A 180 15.04 -1.18 1.76
CA PHE A 180 14.55 -0.81 3.10
C PHE A 180 13.04 -1.02 3.25
N HIS A 181 12.27 -0.68 2.21
CA HIS A 181 10.82 -0.92 2.16
C HIS A 181 10.48 -2.42 2.17
N LEU A 182 11.39 -3.27 1.68
CA LEU A 182 11.22 -4.71 1.54
C LEU A 182 11.67 -5.57 2.73
N LEU A 183 12.17 -4.98 3.83
CA LEU A 183 12.76 -5.73 4.97
C LEU A 183 11.76 -6.47 5.85
N ASP A 184 10.54 -5.96 6.01
CA ASP A 184 9.42 -6.65 6.69
C ASP A 184 8.90 -7.84 5.86
N TYR A 185 8.68 -7.63 4.55
CA TYR A 185 8.30 -8.70 3.62
C TYR A 185 9.40 -9.77 3.50
N LEU A 186 10.68 -9.38 3.53
CA LEU A 186 11.82 -10.31 3.58
C LEU A 186 11.73 -11.24 4.79
N ALA A 187 11.52 -10.69 5.98
CA ALA A 187 11.51 -11.46 7.23
C ALA A 187 10.40 -12.54 7.24
N LEU A 188 9.22 -12.21 6.72
CA LEU A 188 8.11 -13.16 6.60
C LEU A 188 8.33 -14.16 5.44
N GLY A 189 8.70 -13.67 4.26
CA GLY A 189 8.90 -14.48 3.05
C GLY A 189 10.00 -15.53 3.22
N VAL A 190 11.15 -15.13 3.79
CA VAL A 190 12.25 -16.06 4.13
C VAL A 190 11.81 -17.10 5.15
N ALA A 191 11.03 -16.70 6.16
CA ALA A 191 10.56 -17.64 7.17
C ALA A 191 9.58 -18.69 6.61
N VAL A 192 8.71 -18.29 5.67
CA VAL A 192 7.79 -19.20 4.97
C VAL A 192 8.54 -20.11 3.99
N ALA A 193 9.50 -19.59 3.22
CA ALA A 193 10.37 -20.39 2.38
C ALA A 193 11.17 -21.42 3.20
N ALA A 194 11.77 -21.00 4.31
CA ALA A 194 12.50 -21.87 5.22
C ALA A 194 11.59 -22.92 5.88
N TYR A 195 10.34 -22.58 6.25
CA TYR A 195 9.36 -23.55 6.73
C TYR A 195 9.11 -24.67 5.72
N LEU A 196 8.87 -24.33 4.44
CA LEU A 196 8.65 -25.33 3.39
C LEU A 196 9.86 -26.26 3.19
N VAL A 197 11.09 -25.72 3.28
CA VAL A 197 12.33 -26.53 3.23
C VAL A 197 12.47 -27.44 4.47
N LEU A 198 12.19 -26.93 5.67
CA LEU A 198 12.27 -27.69 6.91
C LEU A 198 11.18 -28.76 7.03
N GLU A 199 9.97 -28.50 6.53
CA GLU A 199 8.89 -29.48 6.45
C GLU A 199 9.16 -30.54 5.38
N ALA A 200 9.73 -30.18 4.22
CA ALA A 200 10.17 -31.15 3.22
C ALA A 200 11.27 -32.11 3.76
N SER A 201 12.10 -31.64 4.69
CA SER A 201 13.24 -32.39 5.24
C SER A 201 12.87 -33.72 5.87
N ARG A 202 13.65 -34.75 5.55
CA ARG A 202 13.59 -36.08 6.19
C ARG A 202 14.35 -36.16 7.52
N LYS A 203 15.13 -35.14 7.89
CA LYS A 203 15.92 -35.12 9.14
C LYS A 203 15.05 -34.58 10.29
N PRO A 204 14.72 -35.38 11.33
CA PRO A 204 13.88 -34.90 12.45
C PRO A 204 14.46 -33.67 13.15
N GLU A 205 15.78 -33.65 13.33
CA GLU A 205 16.54 -32.53 13.91
C GLU A 205 16.36 -31.20 13.19
N TRP A 206 16.04 -31.22 11.89
CA TRP A 206 15.76 -30.02 11.10
C TRP A 206 14.27 -29.70 11.14
N ARG A 207 13.43 -30.72 10.88
CA ARG A 207 11.96 -30.59 10.81
C ARG A 207 11.34 -30.06 12.11
N LYS A 208 11.95 -30.32 13.28
CA LYS A 208 11.47 -29.80 14.58
C LYS A 208 11.43 -28.26 14.66
N HIS A 209 12.33 -27.55 13.98
CA HIS A 209 12.41 -26.08 14.03
C HIS A 209 11.47 -25.34 13.05
N ARG A 210 10.69 -26.05 12.22
CA ARG A 210 9.87 -25.43 11.16
C ARG A 210 8.91 -24.33 11.67
N PHE A 211 8.16 -24.58 12.74
CA PHE A 211 7.28 -23.58 13.37
C PHE A 211 8.05 -22.51 14.15
N GLU A 212 9.25 -22.82 14.65
CA GLU A 212 10.11 -21.83 15.29
C GLU A 212 10.57 -20.78 14.28
N VAL A 213 10.92 -21.16 13.05
CA VAL A 213 11.34 -20.22 12.01
C VAL A 213 10.18 -19.31 11.56
N LEU A 214 8.97 -19.84 11.31
CA LEU A 214 7.78 -19.02 11.03
C LEU A 214 7.53 -17.96 12.12
N ARG A 215 7.65 -18.38 13.38
CA ARG A 215 7.48 -17.54 14.56
C ARG A 215 8.55 -16.47 14.69
N TRP A 216 9.78 -16.73 14.27
CA TRP A 216 10.81 -15.70 14.13
C TRP A 216 10.49 -14.71 13.01
N GLY A 217 10.04 -15.17 11.84
CA GLY A 217 9.66 -14.30 10.72
C GLY A 217 8.56 -13.30 11.08
N VAL A 218 7.43 -13.79 11.61
CA VAL A 218 6.31 -12.93 12.03
C VAL A 218 6.73 -11.99 13.17
N ALA A 219 7.49 -12.47 14.16
CA ALA A 219 7.96 -11.63 15.26
C ALA A 219 8.86 -10.49 14.77
N ILE A 220 9.78 -10.78 13.83
CA ILE A 220 10.68 -9.77 13.24
C ILE A 220 9.88 -8.77 12.39
N ALA A 221 8.96 -9.24 11.54
CA ALA A 221 8.14 -8.37 10.70
C ALA A 221 7.28 -7.40 11.53
N LEU A 222 6.59 -7.89 12.57
CA LEU A 222 5.79 -7.06 13.49
C LEU A 222 6.68 -6.08 14.29
N MET A 223 7.80 -6.53 14.84
CA MET A 223 8.75 -5.64 15.52
C MET A 223 9.39 -4.61 14.59
N TRP A 224 9.49 -4.87 13.29
CA TRP A 224 9.99 -3.91 12.31
C TRP A 224 8.94 -2.87 11.94
N SER A 225 7.76 -3.27 11.45
CA SER A 225 6.71 -2.31 11.04
C SER A 225 6.16 -1.49 12.21
N SER A 226 6.16 -2.02 13.44
CA SER A 226 5.80 -1.22 14.63
C SER A 226 6.72 -0.02 14.88
N LEU A 227 7.95 0.00 14.35
CA LEU A 227 8.83 1.17 14.42
C LEU A 227 8.40 2.31 13.48
N GLU A 228 7.65 2.00 12.42
CA GLU A 228 7.14 3.01 11.48
C GLU A 228 6.21 4.00 12.22
N LYS A 229 5.50 3.52 13.25
CA LYS A 229 4.65 4.33 14.15
C LYS A 229 5.43 5.23 15.13
N PHE A 230 6.76 5.05 15.21
CA PHE A 230 7.70 5.87 15.99
C PHE A 230 8.56 6.78 15.10
N ALA A 231 8.88 6.31 13.89
CA ALA A 231 9.70 7.00 12.90
C ALA A 231 8.88 7.98 12.05
N TYR A 232 7.62 7.65 11.73
CA TYR A 232 6.74 8.43 10.87
C TYR A 232 5.31 8.42 11.42
N PRO A 233 5.07 8.94 12.65
CA PRO A 233 3.73 8.92 13.26
C PRO A 233 2.68 9.64 12.40
N ASP A 234 3.09 10.68 11.66
CA ASP A 234 2.23 11.48 10.80
C ASP A 234 1.59 10.68 9.66
N TRP A 235 2.24 9.60 9.17
CA TRP A 235 1.67 8.70 8.15
C TRP A 235 0.42 7.96 8.65
N PHE A 236 0.21 7.88 9.97
CA PHE A 236 -0.95 7.23 10.58
C PHE A 236 -2.06 8.22 10.97
N TYR A 237 -1.83 9.54 10.88
CA TYR A 237 -2.81 10.54 11.30
C TYR A 237 -4.03 10.66 10.38
N PRO A 238 -3.91 10.68 9.04
CA PRO A 238 -5.09 10.75 8.15
C PRO A 238 -6.05 9.58 8.38
N LEU A 239 -5.51 8.36 8.47
CA LEU A 239 -6.25 7.13 8.80
C LEU A 239 -6.99 7.23 10.15
N VAL A 240 -6.36 7.82 11.17
CA VAL A 240 -6.95 7.99 12.50
C VAL A 240 -8.05 9.07 12.51
N GLU A 241 -7.92 10.11 11.69
CA GLU A 241 -8.95 11.15 11.52
C GLU A 241 -10.14 10.66 10.68
N GLU A 242 -9.88 9.85 9.65
CA GLU A 242 -10.89 9.21 8.79
C GLU A 242 -11.68 8.11 9.53
N LYS A 243 -10.98 7.30 10.34
CA LYS A 243 -11.53 6.13 11.04
C LYS A 243 -11.42 6.29 12.59
N PRO A 244 -12.06 7.30 13.21
CA PRO A 244 -11.83 7.68 14.61
C PRO A 244 -12.26 6.62 15.65
N PHE A 245 -13.02 5.59 15.25
CA PHE A 245 -13.33 4.46 16.13
C PHE A 245 -12.08 3.64 16.50
N LEU A 246 -11.03 3.66 15.67
CA LEU A 246 -9.78 2.92 15.89
C LEU A 246 -9.09 3.28 17.20
N THR A 247 -9.19 4.55 17.63
CA THR A 247 -8.50 5.03 18.83
C THR A 247 -9.24 4.71 20.13
N PHE A 248 -10.45 4.14 20.04
CA PHE A 248 -11.38 3.98 21.17
C PHE A 248 -11.68 5.31 21.91
N GLY A 249 -11.60 6.44 21.21
CA GLY A 249 -11.81 7.79 21.76
C GLY A 249 -10.56 8.44 22.35
N LEU A 250 -9.37 7.84 22.19
CA LEU A 250 -8.09 8.47 22.53
C LEU A 250 -7.67 9.49 21.45
N PRO A 251 -6.98 10.59 21.80
CA PRO A 251 -6.34 11.47 20.82
C PRO A 251 -5.26 10.73 20.02
N ARG A 252 -5.00 11.13 18.76
CA ARG A 252 -4.01 10.48 17.89
C ARG A 252 -2.61 10.42 18.50
N ASP A 253 -2.18 11.49 19.16
CA ASP A 253 -0.86 11.66 19.77
C ASP A 253 -0.67 10.77 21.02
N VAL A 254 -1.78 10.25 21.56
CA VAL A 254 -1.82 9.22 22.61
C VAL A 254 -1.86 7.84 21.96
N PHE A 255 -2.75 7.64 20.99
CA PHE A 255 -3.02 6.34 20.39
C PHE A 255 -1.84 5.79 19.58
N VAL A 256 -1.28 6.55 18.63
CA VAL A 256 -0.27 6.03 17.69
C VAL A 256 0.99 5.52 18.41
N PRO A 257 1.59 6.24 19.39
CA PRO A 257 2.72 5.73 20.17
C PRO A 257 2.37 4.49 21.00
N MET A 258 1.17 4.46 21.60
CA MET A 258 0.73 3.32 22.41
C MET A 258 0.47 2.07 21.55
N ALA A 259 -0.08 2.24 20.34
CA ALA A 259 -0.31 1.18 19.37
C ALA A 259 1.01 0.58 18.86
N GLY A 260 2.00 1.42 18.51
CA GLY A 260 3.35 0.96 18.14
C GLY A 260 4.02 0.15 19.25
N VAL A 261 3.91 0.60 20.51
CA VAL A 261 4.44 -0.17 21.66
C VAL A 261 3.70 -1.49 21.84
N ALA A 262 2.38 -1.52 21.71
CA ALA A 262 1.60 -2.75 21.81
C ALA A 262 2.00 -3.76 20.72
N GLU A 263 2.14 -3.32 19.47
CA GLU A 263 2.54 -4.16 18.35
C GLU A 263 3.97 -4.71 18.51
N PHE A 264 4.95 -3.85 18.82
CA PHE A 264 6.34 -4.24 19.06
C PHE A 264 6.45 -5.29 20.16
N THR A 265 5.79 -5.04 21.29
CA THR A 265 5.87 -5.90 22.48
C THR A 265 5.13 -7.22 22.29
N MET A 266 4.00 -7.25 21.56
CA MET A 266 3.33 -8.50 21.18
C MET A 266 4.14 -9.32 20.17
N GLY A 267 4.78 -8.67 19.19
CA GLY A 267 5.72 -9.31 18.26
C GLY A 267 6.89 -9.98 18.99
N PHE A 268 7.52 -9.27 19.93
CA PHE A 268 8.49 -9.84 20.87
C PHE A 268 7.91 -10.98 21.72
N GLY A 269 6.65 -10.85 22.15
CA GLY A 269 5.92 -11.85 22.95
C GLY A 269 5.84 -13.22 22.28
N LEU A 270 5.71 -13.27 20.94
CA LEU A 270 5.76 -14.52 20.16
C LEU A 270 7.07 -15.30 20.37
N LEU A 271 8.18 -14.61 20.66
CA LEU A 271 9.49 -15.21 20.90
C LEU A 271 9.71 -15.67 22.34
N TRP A 272 8.78 -15.38 23.27
CA TRP A 272 8.98 -15.58 24.70
C TRP A 272 8.57 -16.97 25.20
N THR A 273 8.16 -17.09 26.46
CA THR A 273 7.72 -18.35 27.08
C THR A 273 6.32 -18.78 26.62
N PRO A 274 5.95 -20.07 26.71
CA PRO A 274 4.76 -20.61 26.04
C PRO A 274 3.44 -19.87 26.31
N LEU A 275 3.19 -19.40 27.54
CA LEU A 275 1.95 -18.69 27.86
C LEU A 275 1.95 -17.26 27.30
N VAL A 276 3.05 -16.53 27.47
CA VAL A 276 3.23 -15.17 26.89
C VAL A 276 3.09 -15.22 25.37
N ARG A 277 3.76 -16.19 24.71
CA ARG A 277 3.67 -16.43 23.27
C ARG A 277 2.23 -16.66 22.80
N ARG A 278 1.50 -17.60 23.42
CA ARG A 278 0.15 -17.96 23.00
C ARG A 278 -0.86 -16.85 23.28
N LEU A 279 -0.74 -16.13 24.40
CA LEU A 279 -1.61 -14.99 24.68
C LEU A 279 -1.33 -13.81 23.74
N SER A 280 -0.05 -13.47 23.47
CA SER A 280 0.29 -12.44 22.48
C SER A 280 -0.25 -12.78 21.09
N ALA A 281 -0.17 -14.05 20.69
CA ALA A 281 -0.74 -14.53 19.43
C ALA A 281 -2.28 -14.41 19.40
N ILE A 282 -2.98 -14.76 20.48
CA ILE A 282 -4.44 -14.60 20.57
C ILE A 282 -4.83 -13.11 20.51
N THR A 283 -4.13 -12.22 21.22
CA THR A 283 -4.39 -10.77 21.20
C THR A 283 -4.13 -10.18 19.82
N LEU A 284 -3.01 -10.53 19.16
CA LEU A 284 -2.74 -10.12 17.79
C LEU A 284 -3.82 -10.64 16.82
N PHE A 285 -4.22 -11.91 16.91
CA PHE A 285 -5.26 -12.44 16.04
C PHE A 285 -6.59 -11.69 16.20
N VAL A 286 -7.00 -11.36 17.43
CA VAL A 286 -8.18 -10.54 17.70
C VAL A 286 -8.06 -9.15 17.08
N ILE A 287 -6.90 -8.49 17.21
CA ILE A 287 -6.68 -7.14 16.65
C ILE A 287 -6.71 -7.16 15.12
N PHE A 288 -5.96 -8.06 14.48
CA PHE A 288 -5.91 -8.17 13.01
C PHE A 288 -7.28 -8.60 12.44
N ASN A 289 -7.99 -9.55 13.07
CA ASN A 289 -9.34 -9.92 12.64
C ASN A 289 -10.38 -8.82 12.91
N ALA A 290 -10.17 -7.95 13.89
CA ALA A 290 -11.02 -6.77 14.10
C ALA A 290 -10.76 -5.70 13.04
N ALA A 291 -9.52 -5.55 12.55
CA ALA A 291 -9.17 -4.65 11.45
C ALA A 291 -9.80 -5.08 10.12
N VAL A 292 -9.82 -6.39 9.80
CA VAL A 292 -10.47 -6.91 8.58
C VAL A 292 -11.93 -6.48 8.41
N TYR A 293 -12.67 -6.18 9.48
CA TYR A 293 -14.09 -5.82 9.37
C TYR A 293 -14.33 -4.46 8.68
N PRO A 294 -13.82 -3.32 9.17
CA PRO A 294 -13.89 -2.05 8.45
C PRO A 294 -13.04 -2.02 7.17
N PHE A 295 -12.06 -2.93 7.04
CA PHE A 295 -11.04 -2.84 5.98
C PHE A 295 -11.11 -3.93 4.88
N GLY A 296 -12.25 -4.63 4.84
CA GLY A 296 -12.65 -5.41 3.68
C GLY A 296 -11.68 -6.52 3.24
N ARG A 297 -11.58 -6.70 1.93
CA ARG A 297 -10.96 -7.90 1.32
C ARG A 297 -9.46 -7.76 1.06
N ILE A 298 -8.96 -6.55 0.81
CA ILE A 298 -7.55 -6.33 0.50
C ILE A 298 -6.70 -6.45 1.78
N ASP A 299 -7.13 -5.84 2.88
CA ASP A 299 -6.54 -6.06 4.21
C ASP A 299 -6.49 -7.57 4.57
N LEU A 300 -7.61 -8.28 4.38
CA LEU A 300 -7.68 -9.73 4.61
C LEU A 300 -6.66 -10.51 3.76
N VAL A 301 -6.49 -10.19 2.48
CA VAL A 301 -5.51 -10.88 1.62
C VAL A 301 -4.08 -10.56 2.05
N GLY A 302 -3.76 -9.30 2.34
CA GLY A 302 -2.43 -8.89 2.83
C GLY A 302 -2.07 -9.54 4.16
N HIS A 303 -3.01 -9.57 5.11
CA HIS A 303 -2.78 -10.09 6.46
C HIS A 303 -3.03 -11.60 6.62
N ALA A 304 -3.70 -12.29 5.68
CA ALA A 304 -4.05 -13.72 5.80
C ALA A 304 -2.87 -14.63 6.21
N LEU A 305 -1.70 -14.40 5.62
CA LEU A 305 -0.48 -15.18 5.89
C LEU A 305 0.02 -14.96 7.34
N ILE A 306 0.04 -13.71 7.79
CA ILE A 306 0.42 -13.35 9.17
C ILE A 306 -0.62 -13.91 10.15
N MET A 307 -1.91 -13.66 9.92
CA MET A 307 -3.01 -14.13 10.76
C MET A 307 -3.00 -15.65 10.93
N ALA A 308 -2.76 -16.42 9.87
CA ALA A 308 -2.71 -17.88 9.95
C ALA A 308 -1.47 -18.40 10.68
N ILE A 309 -0.29 -17.77 10.50
CA ILE A 309 0.89 -18.13 11.29
C ILE A 309 0.68 -17.79 12.77
N ILE A 310 0.01 -16.68 13.08
CA ILE A 310 -0.37 -16.29 14.44
C ILE A 310 -1.36 -17.29 15.04
N VAL A 311 -2.38 -17.73 14.30
CA VAL A 311 -3.27 -18.85 14.70
C VAL A 311 -2.47 -20.12 14.98
N ALA A 312 -1.46 -20.43 14.16
CA ALA A 312 -0.61 -21.58 14.38
C ALA A 312 0.27 -21.46 15.65
N ILE A 313 0.75 -20.26 15.97
CA ILE A 313 1.47 -19.98 17.22
C ILE A 313 0.54 -20.04 18.44
N ALA A 314 -0.71 -19.57 18.32
CA ALA A 314 -1.74 -19.70 19.35
C ALA A 314 -2.14 -21.18 19.60
N ALA A 315 -2.04 -22.03 18.59
CA ALA A 315 -2.26 -23.47 18.66
C ALA A 315 -1.04 -24.28 19.14
N ASP A 316 0.16 -23.68 19.26
CA ASP A 316 1.41 -24.41 19.52
C ASP A 316 1.50 -25.00 20.95
N HIS A 317 1.44 -26.32 21.05
CA HIS A 317 1.59 -27.06 22.31
C HIS A 317 3.04 -27.04 22.85
N THR A 318 4.04 -26.72 22.02
CA THR A 318 5.48 -26.83 22.36
C THR A 318 5.83 -26.02 23.61
N ARG A 319 6.26 -26.71 24.69
CA ARG A 319 6.71 -26.09 25.95
C ARG A 319 8.20 -25.74 25.99
N GLU A 320 8.96 -26.25 25.02
CA GLU A 320 10.40 -26.02 24.94
C GLU A 320 10.71 -24.58 24.49
N VAL A 321 11.90 -24.10 24.89
CA VAL A 321 12.41 -22.77 24.57
C VAL A 321 13.88 -22.94 24.21
N HIS A 322 14.19 -23.14 22.93
CA HIS A 322 15.55 -23.48 22.49
C HIS A 322 16.52 -22.30 22.62
N PHE A 323 16.09 -21.08 22.27
CA PHE A 323 16.91 -19.87 22.38
C PHE A 323 16.86 -19.23 23.79
N LEU A 324 18.01 -19.20 24.47
CA LEU A 324 18.25 -18.60 25.80
C LEU A 324 17.26 -19.04 26.93
N PRO A 325 16.97 -20.35 27.12
CA PRO A 325 15.99 -20.84 28.09
C PRO A 325 16.21 -20.33 29.53
N ALA A 326 17.45 -20.34 30.01
CA ALA A 326 17.78 -19.92 31.38
C ALA A 326 17.53 -18.42 31.64
N PHE A 327 17.57 -17.60 30.59
CA PHE A 327 17.23 -16.18 30.62
C PHE A 327 15.71 -15.98 30.52
N LYS A 328 15.08 -16.53 29.47
CA LYS A 328 13.63 -16.38 29.22
C LYS A 328 12.75 -16.93 30.36
N ARG A 329 13.23 -17.95 31.09
CA ARG A 329 12.53 -18.51 32.26
C ARG A 329 12.59 -17.61 33.52
N ARG A 330 13.49 -16.61 33.59
CA ARG A 330 13.58 -15.63 34.70
C ARG A 330 12.50 -14.56 34.58
N LEU A 331 12.02 -14.04 35.72
CA LEU A 331 11.02 -12.96 35.74
C LEU A 331 11.64 -11.65 35.24
N THR A 332 12.84 -11.31 35.73
CA THR A 332 13.70 -10.21 35.25
C THR A 332 14.21 -10.39 33.82
N GLY A 333 14.03 -11.57 33.21
CA GLY A 333 14.33 -11.79 31.80
C GLY A 333 13.41 -10.99 30.88
N VAL A 334 12.16 -10.74 31.30
CA VAL A 334 11.17 -9.98 30.50
C VAL A 334 11.65 -8.54 30.22
N PRO A 335 11.88 -7.66 31.22
CA PRO A 335 12.31 -6.29 30.97
C PRO A 335 13.67 -6.22 30.27
N ALA A 336 14.63 -7.07 30.66
CA ALA A 336 15.94 -7.10 30.02
C ALA A 336 15.87 -7.57 28.55
N GLY A 337 14.98 -8.52 28.24
CA GLY A 337 14.74 -9.00 26.89
C GLY A 337 14.04 -7.97 26.01
N LEU A 338 13.03 -7.28 26.53
CA LEU A 338 12.35 -6.19 25.85
C LEU A 338 13.29 -5.01 25.58
N ALA A 339 14.09 -4.60 26.57
CA ALA A 339 15.07 -3.53 26.39
C ALA A 339 16.14 -3.90 25.37
N ALA A 340 16.66 -5.14 25.39
CA ALA A 340 17.62 -5.61 24.40
C ALA A 340 17.00 -5.67 22.98
N ALA A 341 15.76 -6.15 22.85
CA ALA A 341 15.05 -6.16 21.57
C ALA A 341 14.83 -4.74 21.04
N LEU A 342 14.35 -3.82 21.87
CA LEU A 342 14.13 -2.42 21.50
C LEU A 342 15.43 -1.77 21.03
N VAL A 343 16.54 -1.92 21.78
CA VAL A 343 17.85 -1.38 21.40
C VAL A 343 18.33 -1.97 20.06
N ILE A 344 18.23 -3.28 19.85
CA ILE A 344 18.59 -3.92 18.58
C ILE A 344 17.74 -3.36 17.43
N PHE A 345 16.42 -3.42 17.54
CA PHE A 345 15.51 -3.04 16.45
C PHE A 345 15.59 -1.54 16.11
N VAL A 346 15.63 -0.66 17.11
CA VAL A 346 15.79 0.79 16.90
C VAL A 346 17.16 1.11 16.28
N THR A 347 18.24 0.49 16.76
CA THR A 347 19.59 0.73 16.21
C THR A 347 19.70 0.19 14.77
N SER A 348 19.08 -0.95 14.46
CA SER A 348 18.99 -1.48 13.11
C SER A 348 18.15 -0.60 12.19
N TYR A 349 16.97 -0.13 12.61
CA TYR A 349 16.08 0.64 11.74
C TYR A 349 16.67 2.01 11.39
N TRP A 350 16.97 2.85 12.38
CA TRP A 350 17.58 4.17 12.14
C TRP A 350 19.00 4.03 11.55
N GLY A 351 19.76 2.99 11.95
CA GLY A 351 21.12 2.76 11.45
C GLY A 351 21.17 2.29 9.98
N ILE A 352 20.25 1.42 9.56
CA ILE A 352 20.14 0.99 8.16
C ILE A 352 19.56 2.12 7.30
N HIS A 353 18.54 2.85 7.77
CA HIS A 353 18.06 4.05 7.07
C HIS A 353 19.18 5.07 6.86
N LEU A 354 19.95 5.38 7.90
CA LEU A 354 21.11 6.28 7.83
C LEU A 354 22.20 5.76 6.87
N ALA A 355 22.41 4.45 6.78
CA ALA A 355 23.39 3.84 5.89
C ALA A 355 22.97 3.81 4.41
N ILE A 356 21.66 3.78 4.12
CA ILE A 356 21.11 3.78 2.75
C ILE A 356 20.86 5.21 2.25
N TYR A 357 20.14 6.02 3.03
CA TYR A 357 19.62 7.33 2.60
C TYR A 357 20.36 8.53 3.22
N GLY A 358 21.29 8.32 4.16
CA GLY A 358 22.01 9.39 4.84
C GLY A 358 21.20 10.12 5.92
N ALA A 359 21.82 11.12 6.55
CA ALA A 359 21.29 11.76 7.75
C ALA A 359 20.13 12.75 7.50
N GLY A 360 20.03 13.30 6.29
CA GLY A 360 18.90 14.13 5.86
C GLY A 360 17.79 13.35 5.16
N GLY A 361 17.94 12.02 5.04
CA GLY A 361 17.21 11.24 4.04
C GLY A 361 17.67 11.54 2.61
N SER A 362 17.06 10.84 1.67
CA SER A 362 17.34 10.94 0.23
C SER A 362 16.03 10.88 -0.55
N VAL A 363 15.30 11.99 -0.54
CA VAL A 363 14.17 12.22 -1.44
C VAL A 363 14.73 12.57 -2.82
N GLY A 364 14.57 11.67 -3.80
CA GLY A 364 15.09 11.85 -5.15
C GLY A 364 14.42 12.99 -5.91
N THR A 365 15.02 13.44 -7.01
CA THR A 365 14.38 14.35 -7.98
C THR A 365 13.16 13.65 -8.58
N GLN A 366 11.96 14.05 -8.16
CA GLN A 366 10.72 13.30 -8.35
C GLN A 366 10.85 11.84 -7.88
N ALA A 367 11.09 11.66 -6.59
CA ALA A 367 10.39 10.57 -5.91
C ALA A 367 8.89 10.81 -6.11
N GLU A 368 8.23 9.97 -6.90
CA GLU A 368 6.77 9.95 -6.95
C GLU A 368 6.25 9.72 -5.52
N GLU A 369 5.24 10.49 -5.10
CA GLU A 369 4.55 10.18 -3.86
C GLU A 369 3.93 8.79 -4.02
N MET A 370 4.40 7.81 -3.22
CA MET A 370 3.93 6.43 -3.30
C MET A 370 2.57 6.28 -2.65
N THR A 371 1.58 6.92 -3.28
CA THR A 371 0.16 6.73 -2.99
C THR A 371 -0.28 5.41 -3.61
N THR A 372 -1.04 4.62 -2.85
CA THR A 372 -1.86 3.55 -3.43
C THR A 372 -3.12 4.11 -4.09
N HIS A 373 -3.54 5.32 -3.71
CA HIS A 373 -4.75 6.00 -4.20
C HIS A 373 -4.56 7.51 -4.37
N SER A 374 -5.10 8.05 -5.46
CA SER A 374 -5.25 9.48 -5.72
C SER A 374 -6.53 10.04 -5.08
N PHE A 375 -6.53 11.34 -4.76
CA PHE A 375 -7.67 12.07 -4.18
C PHE A 375 -8.83 12.31 -5.17
N SER A 376 -8.67 11.99 -6.46
CA SER A 376 -9.75 12.12 -7.45
C SER A 376 -10.71 10.93 -7.41
N PRO A 377 -12.04 11.13 -7.26
CA PRO A 377 -13.04 10.08 -7.41
C PRO A 377 -13.09 9.46 -8.81
N GLU A 378 -12.61 10.20 -9.82
CA GLU A 378 -12.69 9.84 -11.25
C GLU A 378 -11.41 9.16 -11.73
N HIS A 379 -10.27 9.51 -11.12
CA HIS A 379 -8.97 8.90 -11.37
C HIS A 379 -8.28 8.50 -10.05
N PRO A 380 -8.70 7.39 -9.39
CA PRO A 380 -8.14 6.95 -8.10
C PRO A 380 -6.71 6.39 -8.17
N HIS A 381 -6.11 6.35 -9.36
CA HIS A 381 -4.66 6.28 -9.57
C HIS A 381 -4.28 7.40 -10.55
N GLY A 382 -3.06 7.95 -10.43
CA GLY A 382 -2.60 9.07 -11.27
C GLY A 382 -2.67 8.78 -12.78
N PRO A 383 -2.63 9.82 -13.64
CA PRO A 383 -2.98 9.72 -15.06
C PRO A 383 -1.99 8.87 -15.89
N ARG A 384 -2.25 7.55 -15.90
CA ARG A 384 -1.64 6.47 -16.71
C ARG A 384 -0.22 6.05 -16.33
N ALA A 385 -0.04 4.73 -16.22
CA ALA A 385 1.18 4.03 -16.58
C ALA A 385 0.95 3.33 -17.93
N ASP A 386 2.02 3.15 -18.72
CA ASP A 386 1.92 2.83 -20.16
C ASP A 386 1.55 1.38 -20.51
N GLY A 387 0.95 1.21 -21.69
CA GLY A 387 1.20 0.02 -22.53
C GLY A 387 0.40 -1.26 -22.26
N GLY A 388 -0.73 -1.21 -21.55
CA GLY A 388 -1.61 -2.37 -21.34
C GLY A 388 -2.64 -2.64 -22.47
N ILE A 389 -3.13 -3.88 -22.57
CA ILE A 389 -4.19 -4.27 -23.53
C ILE A 389 -5.50 -3.56 -23.16
N GLY A 390 -5.90 -2.57 -23.96
CA GLY A 390 -7.09 -1.75 -23.72
C GLY A 390 -7.10 -0.36 -24.38
N ALA A 391 -6.05 0.00 -25.13
CA ALA A 391 -6.01 1.26 -25.88
C ALA A 391 -7.15 1.36 -26.93
N PRO A 392 -7.68 2.57 -27.19
CA PRO A 392 -8.64 2.80 -28.28
C PRO A 392 -8.01 2.53 -29.65
N PRO A 393 -8.80 2.19 -30.68
CA PRO A 393 -8.28 1.85 -32.01
C PRO A 393 -7.58 3.05 -32.67
N GLU A 394 -6.44 2.79 -33.31
CA GLU A 394 -5.67 3.80 -34.04
C GLU A 394 -6.45 4.36 -35.25
N GLY A 395 -6.16 5.62 -35.59
CA GLY A 395 -6.66 6.26 -36.81
C GLY A 395 -6.10 5.64 -38.10
N PRO A 396 -6.66 6.00 -39.28
CA PRO A 396 -6.35 5.32 -40.53
C PRO A 396 -4.89 5.48 -40.97
N PRO A 397 -4.26 4.42 -41.53
CA PRO A 397 -2.83 4.40 -41.79
C PRO A 397 -2.45 5.13 -43.09
N GLY A 398 -1.59 6.16 -42.98
CA GLY A 398 -0.78 6.59 -44.12
C GLY A 398 -0.30 8.03 -44.14
N VAL A 399 0.93 8.28 -43.67
CA VAL A 399 2.05 8.75 -44.51
C VAL A 399 3.35 8.19 -43.92
N ARG A 400 4.16 7.48 -44.72
CA ARG A 400 5.61 7.30 -44.47
C ARG A 400 6.38 8.25 -45.38
N GLY A 401 7.26 9.10 -44.84
CA GLY A 401 7.97 10.08 -45.66
C GLY A 401 9.24 10.67 -45.04
N ALA A 402 10.38 10.24 -45.57
CA ALA A 402 11.69 10.92 -45.62
C ALA A 402 12.33 11.51 -44.34
N VAL A 403 13.54 11.03 -44.04
CA VAL A 403 14.55 11.77 -43.27
C VAL A 403 15.09 12.93 -44.11
N HIS A 404 15.20 14.13 -43.54
CA HIS A 404 15.93 15.26 -44.13
C HIS A 404 16.74 16.02 -43.08
N SER A 405 17.91 16.53 -43.47
CA SER A 405 18.91 17.09 -42.55
C SER A 405 19.10 18.60 -42.71
N GLY A 406 18.90 19.34 -41.60
CA GLY A 406 19.30 20.75 -41.41
C GLY A 406 18.37 21.81 -42.03
N PRO A 407 18.62 23.12 -41.77
CA PRO A 407 19.62 23.71 -40.87
C PRO A 407 19.01 24.27 -39.55
N THR A 408 19.81 25.01 -38.77
CA THR A 408 19.53 25.47 -37.40
C THR A 408 18.72 26.76 -37.27
N ALA A 409 17.98 26.89 -36.15
CA ALA A 409 17.32 28.10 -35.60
C ALA A 409 16.03 28.55 -36.34
N PRO A 410 14.99 29.08 -35.62
CA PRO A 410 15.07 29.98 -34.47
C PRO A 410 14.23 29.56 -33.23
N ALA A 411 14.85 28.93 -32.22
CA ALA A 411 14.20 28.61 -30.95
C ALA A 411 14.16 29.78 -29.93
N ALA A 412 14.99 30.80 -30.12
CA ALA A 412 15.29 31.81 -29.08
C ALA A 412 14.25 32.93 -28.92
N SER A 413 13.35 33.14 -29.89
CA SER A 413 12.22 34.08 -29.77
C SER A 413 11.07 33.43 -29.02
N ALA A 414 10.56 32.30 -29.53
CA ALA A 414 9.40 31.60 -28.96
C ALA A 414 9.57 31.27 -27.46
N SER A 415 10.77 30.91 -27.02
CA SER A 415 11.05 30.67 -25.60
C SER A 415 10.87 31.92 -24.72
N ARG A 416 11.16 33.13 -25.23
CA ARG A 416 10.94 34.39 -24.49
C ARG A 416 9.47 34.79 -24.48
N ASP A 417 8.79 34.59 -25.61
CA ASP A 417 7.37 34.91 -25.76
C ASP A 417 6.50 34.07 -24.80
N VAL A 418 6.89 32.81 -24.54
CA VAL A 418 6.25 31.93 -23.54
C VAL A 418 6.55 32.35 -22.10
N SER A 419 7.80 32.67 -21.76
CA SER A 419 8.16 33.13 -20.41
C SER A 419 7.42 34.42 -20.05
N ALA A 420 7.40 35.40 -20.94
CA ALA A 420 6.69 36.66 -20.74
C ALA A 420 5.17 36.45 -20.55
N ALA A 421 4.56 35.50 -21.26
CA ALA A 421 3.15 35.17 -21.10
C ALA A 421 2.84 34.61 -19.70
N TYR A 422 3.67 33.70 -19.17
CA TYR A 422 3.50 33.18 -17.80
C TYR A 422 3.81 34.22 -16.72
N GLU A 423 4.77 35.12 -16.95
CA GLU A 423 5.01 36.27 -16.07
C GLU A 423 3.80 37.21 -16.03
N GLU A 424 3.15 37.46 -17.18
CA GLU A 424 1.95 38.29 -17.27
C GLU A 424 0.75 37.70 -16.50
N THR A 425 0.52 36.38 -16.58
CA THR A 425 -0.59 35.74 -15.83
C THR A 425 -0.35 35.79 -14.32
N MET A 426 0.89 35.55 -13.88
CA MET A 426 1.24 35.63 -12.45
C MET A 426 1.19 37.07 -11.91
N ALA A 427 1.57 38.06 -12.72
CA ALA A 427 1.48 39.48 -12.36
C ALA A 427 0.02 39.98 -12.26
N LYS A 428 -0.91 39.44 -13.06
CA LYS A 428 -2.35 39.73 -12.95
C LYS A 428 -2.99 39.11 -11.71
N MET A 429 -2.60 37.89 -11.35
CA MET A 429 -3.15 37.15 -10.21
C MET A 429 -2.78 37.78 -8.85
N HIS A 430 -1.51 38.15 -8.66
CA HIS A 430 -0.98 38.47 -7.33
C HIS A 430 -1.67 39.65 -6.60
N PRO A 431 -1.92 40.81 -7.24
CA PRO A 431 -2.54 41.94 -6.54
C PRO A 431 -3.96 41.64 -6.00
N PRO A 432 -4.96 41.23 -6.80
CA PRO A 432 -6.31 40.95 -6.28
C PRO A 432 -6.34 39.76 -5.31
N MET A 433 -5.47 38.76 -5.49
CA MET A 433 -5.31 37.66 -4.52
C MET A 433 -4.84 38.19 -3.16
N THR A 434 -3.85 39.07 -3.15
CA THR A 434 -3.31 39.68 -1.92
C THR A 434 -4.33 40.60 -1.24
N GLU A 435 -5.09 41.36 -2.04
CA GLU A 435 -6.18 42.23 -1.55
C GLU A 435 -7.33 41.41 -0.94
N GLY A 436 -7.77 40.35 -1.61
CA GLY A 436 -8.81 39.45 -1.11
C GLY A 436 -8.43 38.75 0.20
N MET A 437 -7.19 38.25 0.29
CA MET A 437 -6.66 37.64 1.52
C MET A 437 -6.44 38.63 2.68
N ALA A 438 -6.47 39.94 2.45
CA ALA A 438 -6.33 40.95 3.51
C ALA A 438 -7.63 41.20 4.29
N HIS A 439 -8.73 40.53 3.93
CA HIS A 439 -10.02 40.66 4.61
C HIS A 439 -9.97 40.07 6.05
N PRO A 440 -10.56 40.73 7.08
CA PRO A 440 -10.44 40.29 8.48
C PRO A 440 -11.30 39.07 8.85
N ASP A 441 -12.34 38.77 8.06
CA ASP A 441 -13.12 37.52 8.17
C ASP A 441 -12.45 36.43 7.30
N PRO A 442 -12.12 35.25 7.85
CA PRO A 442 -11.35 34.23 7.16
C PRO A 442 -12.12 33.50 6.06
N ASP A 443 -13.43 33.32 6.19
CA ASP A 443 -14.24 32.64 5.17
C ASP A 443 -14.38 33.53 3.93
N VAL A 444 -14.58 34.84 4.17
CA VAL A 444 -14.55 35.85 3.11
C VAL A 444 -13.14 35.99 2.52
N ALA A 445 -12.07 36.00 3.33
CA ALA A 445 -10.69 36.09 2.85
C ALA A 445 -10.31 34.91 1.95
N PHE A 446 -10.75 33.70 2.30
CA PHE A 446 -10.59 32.50 1.46
C PHE A 446 -11.28 32.68 0.12
N VAL A 447 -12.58 33.05 0.10
CA VAL A 447 -13.34 33.22 -1.15
C VAL A 447 -12.77 34.34 -2.03
N LEU A 448 -12.43 35.50 -1.45
CA LEU A 448 -11.89 36.64 -2.20
C LEU A 448 -10.46 36.41 -2.70
N GLY A 449 -9.62 35.69 -1.94
CA GLY A 449 -8.28 35.31 -2.37
C GLY A 449 -8.27 34.20 -3.43
N MET A 450 -9.19 33.23 -3.33
CA MET A 450 -9.16 32.03 -4.16
C MET A 450 -9.76 32.24 -5.57
N ILE A 451 -10.73 33.17 -5.75
CA ILE A 451 -11.24 33.58 -7.07
C ILE A 451 -10.13 34.01 -8.04
N PRO A 452 -9.26 35.00 -7.72
CA PRO A 452 -8.16 35.40 -8.60
C PRO A 452 -7.08 34.34 -8.72
N HIS A 453 -6.83 33.52 -7.69
CA HIS A 453 -5.91 32.38 -7.79
C HIS A 453 -6.37 31.37 -8.86
N HIS A 454 -7.65 31.03 -8.87
CA HIS A 454 -8.25 30.16 -9.89
C HIS A 454 -8.24 30.82 -11.28
N GLN A 455 -8.43 32.14 -11.36
CA GLN A 455 -8.30 32.86 -12.63
C GLN A 455 -6.85 32.83 -13.16
N GLY A 456 -5.84 32.90 -12.27
CA GLY A 456 -4.44 32.71 -12.63
C GLY A 456 -4.18 31.33 -13.24
N ALA A 457 -4.73 30.27 -12.65
CA ALA A 457 -4.65 28.90 -13.18
C ALA A 457 -5.31 28.76 -14.57
N ILE A 458 -6.50 29.35 -14.77
CA ILE A 458 -7.20 29.42 -16.06
C ILE A 458 -6.35 30.13 -17.12
N ASP A 459 -5.76 31.28 -16.76
CA ASP A 459 -4.95 32.07 -17.69
C ASP A 459 -3.65 31.34 -18.06
N MET A 460 -2.97 30.70 -17.09
CA MET A 460 -1.80 29.85 -17.32
C MET A 460 -2.11 28.64 -18.21
N ALA A 461 -3.24 27.97 -17.99
CA ALA A 461 -3.71 26.91 -18.88
C ALA A 461 -4.01 27.45 -20.30
N GLY A 462 -4.48 28.69 -20.42
CA GLY A 462 -4.58 29.41 -21.68
C GLY A 462 -3.24 29.59 -22.40
N VAL A 463 -2.16 29.86 -21.68
CA VAL A 463 -0.79 29.87 -22.23
C VAL A 463 -0.41 28.48 -22.74
N GLN A 464 -0.67 27.42 -21.97
CA GLN A 464 -0.38 26.05 -22.40
C GLN A 464 -1.19 25.64 -23.66
N LEU A 465 -2.48 26.01 -23.75
CA LEU A 465 -3.29 25.79 -24.95
C LEU A 465 -2.85 26.62 -26.17
N ARG A 466 -2.15 27.74 -25.96
CA ARG A 466 -1.66 28.63 -27.03
C ARG A 466 -0.27 28.26 -27.55
N TYR A 467 0.63 27.82 -26.68
CA TYR A 467 2.04 27.60 -27.01
C TYR A 467 2.53 26.16 -26.83
N GLY A 468 1.90 25.37 -25.96
CA GLY A 468 2.25 23.97 -25.74
C GLY A 468 1.85 23.06 -26.91
N THR A 469 2.72 22.15 -27.31
CA THR A 469 2.49 21.21 -28.42
C THR A 469 2.11 19.80 -27.98
N ASP A 470 2.42 19.43 -26.73
CA ASP A 470 2.15 18.09 -26.20
C ASP A 470 0.64 17.83 -25.99
N PRO A 471 0.06 16.74 -26.56
CA PRO A 471 -1.38 16.47 -26.45
C PRO A 471 -1.89 16.30 -25.01
N ALA A 472 -1.13 15.63 -24.13
CA ALA A 472 -1.58 15.34 -22.77
C ALA A 472 -1.64 16.60 -21.91
N ASN A 473 -0.60 17.44 -21.97
CA ASN A 473 -0.58 18.72 -21.27
C ASN A 473 -1.59 19.73 -21.86
N ARG A 474 -1.95 19.60 -23.14
CA ARG A 474 -3.05 20.37 -23.74
C ARG A 474 -4.43 19.89 -23.27
N GLN A 475 -4.62 18.57 -23.09
CA GLN A 475 -5.85 18.04 -22.50
C GLN A 475 -6.01 18.52 -21.05
N LEU A 476 -4.97 18.35 -20.22
CA LEU A 476 -4.94 18.82 -18.84
C LEU A 476 -5.25 20.32 -18.71
N ALA A 477 -4.71 21.14 -19.62
CA ALA A 477 -5.00 22.57 -19.66
C ALA A 477 -6.48 22.88 -19.99
N ALA A 478 -7.16 22.07 -20.82
CA ALA A 478 -8.59 22.23 -21.06
C ALA A 478 -9.42 21.84 -19.82
N GLU A 479 -9.07 20.75 -19.15
CA GLU A 479 -9.72 20.24 -17.94
C GLU A 479 -9.60 21.26 -16.77
N ILE A 480 -8.40 21.81 -16.55
CA ILE A 480 -8.17 22.91 -15.59
C ILE A 480 -9.10 24.10 -15.87
N ILE A 481 -9.25 24.49 -17.13
CA ILE A 481 -10.10 25.64 -17.53
C ILE A 481 -11.59 25.39 -17.28
N GLU A 482 -12.04 24.14 -17.35
CA GLU A 482 -13.44 23.78 -17.07
C GLU A 482 -13.73 23.76 -15.56
N HIS A 483 -12.94 22.99 -14.79
CA HIS A 483 -13.16 22.81 -13.36
C HIS A 483 -13.02 24.14 -12.58
N GLN A 484 -11.95 24.89 -12.83
CA GLN A 484 -11.68 26.15 -12.13
C GLN A 484 -12.75 27.23 -12.43
N LYS A 485 -13.42 27.19 -13.59
CA LYS A 485 -14.56 28.07 -13.89
C LYS A 485 -15.79 27.71 -13.07
N MET A 486 -16.07 26.43 -12.87
CA MET A 486 -17.17 25.97 -12.00
C MET A 486 -16.92 26.38 -10.55
N GLU A 487 -15.67 26.29 -10.09
CA GLU A 487 -15.26 26.69 -8.74
C GLU A 487 -15.33 28.22 -8.54
N ILE A 488 -14.88 29.02 -9.52
CA ILE A 488 -15.10 30.49 -9.51
C ILE A 488 -16.59 30.84 -9.49
N ALA A 489 -17.43 30.14 -10.25
CA ALA A 489 -18.88 30.38 -10.26
C ALA A 489 -19.51 30.07 -8.88
N ARG A 490 -19.09 28.97 -8.23
CA ARG A 490 -19.50 28.63 -6.87
C ARG A 490 -19.03 29.66 -5.83
N MET A 491 -17.78 30.11 -5.94
CA MET A 491 -17.21 31.12 -5.05
C MET A 491 -17.89 32.49 -5.21
N ARG A 492 -18.19 32.93 -6.44
CA ARG A 492 -18.95 34.17 -6.69
C ARG A 492 -20.41 34.11 -6.21
N ALA A 493 -21.01 32.93 -6.15
CA ALA A 493 -22.37 32.74 -5.60
C ALA A 493 -22.40 32.77 -4.05
N TRP A 494 -21.29 32.49 -3.37
CA TRP A 494 -21.25 32.35 -1.92
C TRP A 494 -21.53 33.65 -1.13
N PRO A 495 -20.94 34.83 -1.45
CA PRO A 495 -21.21 36.08 -0.73
C PRO A 495 -22.70 36.45 -0.72
N MET A 496 -23.38 36.28 -1.85
CA MET A 496 -24.82 36.57 -2.00
C MET A 496 -25.70 35.69 -1.11
N GLN A 497 -25.25 34.48 -0.76
CA GLN A 497 -25.98 33.56 0.13
C GLN A 497 -25.75 33.87 1.62
N HIS A 498 -24.67 34.58 1.96
CA HIS A 498 -24.23 34.82 3.34
C HIS A 498 -24.31 36.32 3.74
N GLY A 499 -24.88 37.17 2.89
CA GLY A 499 -25.08 38.60 3.18
C GLY A 499 -23.81 39.47 3.06
N VAL A 500 -22.75 38.92 2.45
CA VAL A 500 -21.49 39.63 2.19
C VAL A 500 -21.58 40.34 0.85
N ALA A 501 -21.03 41.55 0.75
CA ALA A 501 -20.96 42.27 -0.52
C ALA A 501 -20.17 41.44 -1.55
N ALA A 502 -20.74 41.24 -2.74
CA ALA A 502 -20.04 40.53 -3.80
C ALA A 502 -18.89 41.39 -4.36
N PRO A 503 -17.71 40.80 -4.65
CA PRO A 503 -16.70 41.47 -5.46
C PRO A 503 -17.20 41.63 -6.91
N GLU A 504 -16.75 42.68 -7.59
CA GLU A 504 -17.00 42.91 -9.02
C GLU A 504 -16.19 41.93 -9.92
#